data_AF-A0A673CAA9-F1
#
_entry.id   AF-A0A673CAA9-F1
#
_cell.length_a   1.000
_cell.length_b   1.000
_cell.length_c   1.000
_cell.angle_alpha   90.00
_cell.angle_beta   90.00
_cell.angle_gamma   90.00
#
_symmetry.space_group_name_H-M   'P 1'
#
loop_
_entity.id
_entity.type
_entity.pdbx_description
1 polymer ?
#
loop_
_entity_poly.entity_id
_entity_poly.type
_entity_poly.pdbx_seq_one_letter_code
_entity_poly.pdbx_strand_id
1 'polypeptide(L)'
;MAKDLLKMDLYGLLGVENTATTKEIKKAYRQKALTCHPDKNPDNPKAVELFHQLSQALEVLTDAAARAAYDKICAAKKGANQQNT
;
A
#
# COMPACT_ATOMS: atom_id res chain seq x y z
N MET A 1 5.67 3.96 -14.14
CA MET A 1 5.80 3.22 -12.86
C MET A 1 4.67 3.47 -11.85
N ALA A 2 3.80 4.48 -11.97
CA ALA A 2 2.66 4.69 -11.04
C ALA A 2 1.42 3.79 -11.28
N LYS A 3 1.37 3.07 -12.40
CA LYS A 3 0.17 2.34 -12.86
C LYS A 3 -0.07 1.00 -12.14
N ASP A 4 0.94 0.49 -11.40
CA ASP A 4 0.85 -0.80 -10.72
C ASP A 4 0.30 -0.70 -9.29
N LEU A 5 0.47 0.46 -8.63
CA LEU A 5 -0.09 0.73 -7.29
C LEU A 5 -1.62 0.65 -7.27
N LEU A 6 -2.29 1.01 -8.37
CA LEU A 6 -3.74 0.89 -8.54
C LEU A 6 -4.21 -0.57 -8.75
N LYS A 7 -3.27 -1.47 -9.05
CA LYS A 7 -3.53 -2.91 -9.20
C LYS A 7 -3.22 -3.70 -7.94
N MET A 8 -2.26 -3.23 -7.14
CA MET A 8 -1.85 -3.84 -5.89
C MET A 8 -2.74 -3.42 -4.72
N ASP A 9 -2.92 -4.33 -3.75
CA ASP A 9 -3.61 -4.05 -2.50
C ASP A 9 -2.73 -3.20 -1.58
N LEU A 10 -2.83 -1.87 -1.68
CA LEU A 10 -2.08 -0.93 -0.84
C LEU A 10 -2.38 -1.14 0.65
N TYR A 11 -3.66 -1.35 0.98
CA TYR A 11 -4.11 -1.65 2.35
C TYR A 11 -3.49 -2.96 2.85
N GLY A 12 -3.53 -4.02 2.05
CA GLY A 12 -2.90 -5.32 2.38
C GLY A 12 -1.37 -5.24 2.49
N LEU A 13 -0.73 -4.43 1.65
CA LEU A 13 0.71 -4.19 1.71
C LEU A 13 1.12 -3.56 3.05
N LEU A 14 0.34 -2.61 3.55
CA LEU A 14 0.53 -2.01 4.88
C LEU A 14 0.03 -2.92 6.01
N GLY A 15 -0.80 -3.92 5.71
CA GLY A 15 -1.44 -4.80 6.70
C GLY A 15 -2.56 -4.09 7.47
N VAL A 16 -3.23 -3.15 6.82
CA VAL A 16 -4.34 -2.38 7.39
C VAL A 16 -5.62 -2.67 6.62
N GLU A 17 -6.76 -2.39 7.24
CA GLU A 17 -8.05 -2.50 6.57
C GLU A 17 -8.32 -1.28 5.66
N ASN A 18 -9.22 -1.45 4.70
CA ASN A 18 -9.70 -0.35 3.85
C ASN A 18 -10.46 0.74 4.65
N THR A 19 -10.99 0.38 5.82
CA THR A 19 -11.60 1.28 6.80
C THR A 19 -10.58 2.01 7.66
N ALA A 20 -9.28 1.68 7.57
CA ALA A 20 -8.26 2.25 8.43
C ALA A 20 -8.13 3.77 8.25
N THR A 21 -7.92 4.43 9.38
CA THR A 21 -7.70 5.88 9.39
C THR A 21 -6.27 6.22 8.95
N THR A 22 -6.04 7.46 8.49
CA THR A 22 -4.69 7.94 8.13
C THR A 22 -3.68 7.77 9.25
N LYS A 23 -4.13 7.83 10.52
CA LYS A 23 -3.29 7.58 11.71
C LYS A 23 -2.83 6.13 11.78
N GLU A 24 -3.73 5.18 11.55
CA GLU A 24 -3.41 3.75 11.56
C GLU A 24 -2.51 3.35 10.40
N ILE A 25 -2.79 3.89 9.20
CA ILE A 25 -1.94 3.71 8.02
C ILE A 25 -0.50 4.18 8.33
N LYS A 26 -0.34 5.39 8.89
CA LYS A 26 0.98 5.92 9.31
C LYS A 26 1.65 5.04 10.37
N LYS A 27 0.88 4.51 11.32
CA LYS A 27 1.39 3.63 12.38
C LYS A 27 1.89 2.30 11.80
N ALA A 28 1.10 1.66 10.96
CA ALA A 28 1.45 0.39 10.31
C ALA A 28 2.65 0.54 9.38
N TYR A 29 2.70 1.63 8.60
CA TYR A 29 3.87 1.98 7.79
C TYR A 29 5.14 2.05 8.64
N ARG A 30 5.12 2.79 9.76
CA ARG A 30 6.30 2.92 10.63
C ARG A 30 6.75 1.57 11.17
N GLN A 31 5.81 0.70 11.56
CA GLN A 31 6.15 -0.64 12.04
C GLN A 31 6.82 -1.47 10.94
N LYS A 32 6.26 -1.53 9.73
CA LYS A 32 6.84 -2.28 8.61
C LYS A 32 8.15 -1.68 8.09
N ALA A 33 8.25 -0.35 8.06
CA ALA A 33 9.44 0.38 7.66
C ALA A 33 10.64 0.05 8.56
N LEU A 34 10.41 -0.16 9.86
CA LEU A 34 11.46 -0.58 10.79
C LEU A 34 11.93 -2.02 10.53
N THR A 35 11.01 -2.91 10.15
CA THR A 35 11.34 -4.31 9.83
C THR A 35 12.05 -4.45 8.49
N CYS A 36 11.64 -3.65 7.50
CA CYS A 36 12.20 -3.63 6.14
C CYS A 36 13.26 -2.53 5.95
N HIS A 37 13.78 -1.94 7.02
CA HIS A 37 14.71 -0.81 6.91
C HIS A 37 16.01 -1.24 6.20
N PRO A 38 16.49 -0.48 5.19
CA PRO A 38 17.70 -0.83 4.45
C PRO A 38 18.96 -0.86 5.34
N ASP A 39 19.00 -0.01 6.38
CA ASP A 39 20.09 -0.02 7.38
C ASP A 39 20.24 -1.36 8.12
N LYS A 40 19.11 -2.04 8.43
CA LYS A 40 19.11 -3.35 9.08
C LYS A 40 19.22 -4.51 8.09
N ASN A 41 18.94 -4.26 6.82
CA ASN A 41 18.93 -5.26 5.74
C ASN A 41 19.72 -4.77 4.51
N PRO A 42 21.01 -4.39 4.66
CA PRO A 42 21.79 -3.78 3.58
C PRO A 42 21.99 -4.73 2.39
N ASP A 43 22.04 -6.04 2.65
CA ASP A 43 22.23 -7.08 1.62
C ASP A 43 20.92 -7.55 0.96
N ASN A 44 19.76 -7.03 1.36
CA ASN A 44 18.48 -7.49 0.82
C ASN A 44 17.86 -6.46 -0.13
N PRO A 45 18.09 -6.57 -1.46
CA PRO A 45 17.48 -5.65 -2.42
C PRO A 45 15.95 -5.69 -2.40
N LYS A 46 15.35 -6.81 -1.95
CA LYS A 46 13.89 -6.89 -1.77
C LYS A 46 13.40 -5.99 -0.63
N ALA A 47 14.20 -5.75 0.41
CA ALA A 47 13.82 -4.85 1.50
C ALA A 47 13.71 -3.40 1.01
N VAL A 48 14.62 -2.98 0.13
CA VAL A 48 14.59 -1.67 -0.54
C VAL A 48 13.33 -1.54 -1.41
N GLU A 49 13.02 -2.56 -2.21
CA GLU A 49 11.82 -2.56 -3.06
C GLU A 49 10.52 -2.51 -2.23
N LEU A 50 10.43 -3.33 -1.17
CA LEU A 50 9.31 -3.32 -0.23
C LEU A 50 9.16 -1.95 0.46
N PHE A 51 10.27 -1.34 0.87
CA PHE A 51 10.25 -0.02 1.50
C PHE A 51 9.74 1.07 0.54
N HIS A 52 10.15 1.03 -0.72
CA HIS A 52 9.62 1.93 -1.75
C HIS A 52 8.13 1.69 -2.00
N GLN A 53 7.67 0.44 -2.03
CA GLN A 53 6.25 0.13 -2.18
C GLN A 53 5.43 0.62 -0.98
N LEU A 54 5.93 0.42 0.25
CA LEU A 54 5.30 0.90 1.48
C LEU A 54 5.20 2.43 1.51
N SER A 55 6.25 3.12 1.06
CA SER A 55 6.27 4.59 0.99
C SER A 55 5.24 5.12 -0.01
N GLN A 56 5.16 4.52 -1.19
CA GLN A 56 4.16 4.87 -2.21
C GLN A 56 2.73 4.59 -1.72
N ALA A 57 2.51 3.45 -1.06
CA ALA A 57 1.21 3.12 -0.48
C ALA A 57 0.81 4.13 0.60
N LEU A 58 1.75 4.53 1.45
CA LEU A 58 1.51 5.59 2.45
C LEU A 58 1.13 6.91 1.77
N GLU A 59 1.86 7.34 0.75
CA GLU A 59 1.61 8.60 0.05
C GLU A 59 0.20 8.64 -0.55
N VAL A 60 -0.20 7.57 -1.27
CA VAL A 60 -1.54 7.44 -1.87
C VAL A 60 -2.64 7.39 -0.81
N LEU A 61 -2.45 6.63 0.28
CA LEU A 61 -3.49 6.45 1.29
C LEU A 61 -3.57 7.62 2.29
N THR A 62 -2.52 8.44 2.39
CA THR A 62 -2.50 9.64 3.22
C THR A 62 -3.05 10.86 2.51
N ASP A 63 -2.94 10.92 1.17
CA ASP A 63 -3.56 11.94 0.36
C ASP A 63 -5.04 11.63 0.11
N ALA A 64 -5.93 12.56 0.47
CA ALA A 64 -7.36 12.34 0.36
C ALA A 64 -7.84 12.21 -1.10
N ALA A 65 -7.22 12.94 -2.04
CA ALA A 65 -7.59 12.90 -3.45
C ALA A 65 -7.09 11.59 -4.10
N ALA A 66 -5.85 11.20 -3.82
CA ALA A 66 -5.26 9.95 -4.29
C ALA A 66 -5.99 8.74 -3.68
N ARG A 67 -6.31 8.78 -2.38
CA ARG A 67 -7.12 7.74 -1.73
C ARG A 67 -8.49 7.63 -2.38
N ALA A 68 -9.17 8.74 -2.64
CA ALA A 68 -10.47 8.72 -3.30
C ALA A 68 -10.40 8.14 -4.73
N ALA A 69 -9.34 8.45 -5.48
CA ALA A 69 -9.11 7.87 -6.80
C ALA A 69 -8.83 6.36 -6.72
N TYR A 70 -8.00 5.94 -5.77
CA TYR A 70 -7.70 4.53 -5.50
C TYR A 70 -8.95 3.76 -5.09
N ASP A 71 -9.76 4.29 -4.17
CA ASP A 71 -10.97 3.64 -3.66
C ASP A 71 -12.00 3.44 -4.77
N LYS A 72 -12.18 4.43 -5.67
CA LYS A 72 -13.02 4.29 -6.88
C LYS A 72 -12.56 3.13 -7.77
N ILE A 73 -11.27 2.97 -7.95
CA ILE A 73 -10.68 1.90 -8.78
C ILE A 73 -10.81 0.54 -8.07
N CYS A 74 -10.57 0.48 -6.76
CA CYS A 74 -10.76 -0.72 -5.95
C CYS A 74 -12.22 -1.19 -5.93
N ALA A 75 -13.18 -0.26 -5.81
CA ALA A 75 -14.60 -0.57 -5.88
C ALA A 75 -14.98 -1.13 -7.25
N ALA A 76 -14.48 -0.54 -8.34
CA ALA A 76 -14.68 -1.04 -9.70
C ALA A 76 -14.06 -2.44 -9.90
N LYS A 77 -12.86 -2.68 -9.37
CA LYS A 77 -12.17 -3.99 -9.39
C LYS A 77 -12.92 -5.06 -8.58
N LYS A 78 -13.46 -4.72 -7.40
CA LYS A 78 -14.27 -5.65 -6.59
C LYS A 78 -15.53 -6.12 -7.32
N GLY A 79 -16.12 -5.26 -8.17
CA GLY A 79 -17.21 -5.64 -9.06
C GLY A 79 -16.78 -6.56 -10.22
N ALA A 80 -15.52 -6.49 -10.65
CA ALA A 80 -14.98 -7.27 -11.77
C ALA A 80 -14.38 -8.63 -11.36
N ASN A 81 -14.05 -8.85 -10.08
CA ASN A 81 -13.45 -10.11 -9.60
C ASN A 81 -14.49 -11.19 -9.23
N GLN A 82 -15.75 -11.03 -9.63
CA GLN A 82 -16.79 -12.07 -9.62
C GLN A 82 -17.02 -12.64 -11.02
N GLN A 83 -15.96 -12.94 -11.77
CA GLN A 83 -16.07 -13.74 -13.00
C GLN A 83 -14.83 -14.62 -13.17
N ASN A 84 -14.79 -15.75 -12.47
CA ASN A 84 -14.23 -17.01 -12.98
C ASN A 84 -14.65 -18.18 -12.05
N THR A 85 -15.93 -18.56 -12.15
CA THR A 85 -16.36 -19.96 -11.94
C THR A 85 -15.99 -20.79 -13.14
#